data_AF-A0A1Z4RCH3-F1
#
_entry.id   AF-A0A1Z4RCH3-F1
#
_cell.length_a   1.000
_cell.length_b   1.000
_cell.length_c   1.000
_cell.angle_alpha   90.00
_cell.angle_beta   90.00
_cell.angle_gamma   90.00
#
_symmetry.space_group_name_H-M   'P 1'
#
loop_
_entity.id
_entity.type
_entity.pdbx_description
1 polymer ?
#
loop_
_entity_poly.entity_id
_entity_poly.type
_entity_poly.pdbx_seq_one_letter_code
_entity_poly.pdbx_strand_id
1 'polypeptide(L)' 'MPKPKNNVYRGHPIERVGHGKRTVFQTTINEKEWSATTELEVKTAIDVWIDEGIEP' A
#
# COMPACT_ATOMS: atom_id res chain seq x y z
N MET A 1 -6.77 -22.44 -13.36
CA MET A 1 -5.84 -21.36 -12.98
C MET A 1 -6.45 -20.58 -11.83
N PRO A 2 -5.86 -20.57 -10.63
CA PRO A 2 -6.40 -19.77 -9.53
C PRO A 2 -6.15 -18.29 -9.85
N LYS A 3 -7.23 -17.52 -10.05
CA LYS A 3 -7.15 -16.06 -10.11
C LYS A 3 -6.71 -15.56 -8.72
N PRO A 4 -5.72 -14.64 -8.60
CA PRO A 4 -5.42 -14.04 -7.32
C PRO A 4 -6.69 -13.32 -6.84
N LYS A 5 -7.19 -13.68 -5.66
CA LYS A 5 -8.47 -13.15 -5.13
C LYS A 5 -8.40 -11.67 -4.76
N ASN A 6 -7.20 -11.08 -4.69
CA ASN A 6 -7.00 -9.66 -4.43
C ASN A 6 -5.80 -9.15 -5.22
N ASN A 7 -6.05 -8.61 -6.41
CA ASN A 7 -5.05 -7.84 -7.17
C ASN A 7 -4.94 -6.43 -6.58
N VAL A 8 -4.50 -6.32 -5.33
CA VAL A 8 -4.29 -5.03 -4.66
C VAL A 8 -2.93 -4.99 -3.97
N TYR A 9 -2.25 -3.85 -4.08
CA TYR A 9 -1.01 -3.53 -3.40
C TYR A 9 -1.26 -2.30 -2.51
N ARG A 10 -1.16 -2.48 -1.19
CA ARG A 10 -1.49 -1.43 -0.21
C ARG A 10 -2.86 -0.77 -0.44
N GLY A 11 -3.88 -1.57 -0.77
CA GLY A 11 -5.22 -1.08 -1.07
C GLY A 11 -5.41 -0.51 -2.49
N HIS A 12 -4.34 -0.35 -3.28
CA HIS A 12 -4.43 0.12 -4.66
C HIS A 12 -4.54 -1.04 -5.65
N PRO A 13 -5.44 -0.96 -6.64
CA PRO A 13 -5.60 -2.01 -7.65
C PRO A 13 -4.34 -2.16 -8.49
N ILE A 14 -3.87 -3.39 -8.65
CA ILE A 14 -2.72 -3.72 -9.49
C ILE A 14 -3.14 -4.46 -10.76
N GLU A 15 -2.56 -4.07 -11.88
CA GLU A 15 -2.80 -4.67 -13.18
C GLU A 15 -1.56 -5.44 -13.63
N ARG A 16 -1.76 -6.65 -14.14
CA ARG A 16 -0.67 -7.42 -14.74
C ARG A 16 -0.45 -6.91 -16.16
N VAL A 17 0.67 -6.26 -16.40
CA VAL A 17 1.02 -5.67 -17.72
C VAL A 17 2.03 -6.51 -18.50
N GLY A 18 2.75 -7.43 -17.83
CA GLY A 18 3.76 -8.27 -18.46
C GLY A 18 3.26 -9.64 -18.92
N HIS A 19 3.46 -9.95 -20.20
CA HIS A 19 3.31 -11.29 -20.79
C HIS A 19 4.69 -11.82 -21.23
N GLY A 20 5.42 -12.48 -20.33
CA GLY A 20 6.74 -13.08 -20.59
C GLY A 20 7.24 -13.94 -19.43
N LYS A 21 8.54 -14.28 -19.40
CA LYS A 21 9.19 -15.06 -18.31
C LYS A 21 9.14 -14.36 -16.94
N ARG A 22 8.99 -13.03 -16.91
CA ARG A 22 8.77 -12.23 -15.70
C ARG A 22 7.34 -11.71 -15.68
N THR A 23 6.68 -11.89 -14.53
CA THR A 23 5.38 -11.29 -14.26
C THR A 23 5.62 -9.88 -13.73
N VAL A 24 5.09 -8.88 -14.44
CA VAL A 24 5.16 -7.47 -14.04
C VAL A 24 3.76 -7.00 -13.70
N PHE A 25 3.64 -6.33 -12.55
CA PHE A 25 2.43 -5.69 -12.09
C PHE A 25 2.65 -4.18 -12.04
N GLN A 26 1.63 -3.43 -12.44
CA GLN A 26 1.61 -1.97 -12.42
C GLN A 26 0.44 -1.51 -11.56
N THR A 27 0.63 -0.41 -10.84
CA THR A 27 -0.43 0.27 -10.09
C THR A 27 -0.32 1.75 -10.35
N THR A 28 -1.45 2.43 -10.43
CA THR A 28 -1.49 3.90 -10.51
C THR A 28 -1.94 4.42 -9.15
N ILE A 29 -1.10 5.23 -8.52
CA ILE A 29 -1.35 5.78 -7.19
C ILE A 29 -1.50 7.29 -7.35
N ASN A 30 -2.60 7.85 -6.83
CA ASN A 30 -2.76 9.29 -6.72
C ASN A 30 -1.89 9.78 -5.58
N GLU A 31 -0.89 10.59 -5.91
CA GLU A 31 0.08 11.13 -4.95
C GLU A 31 -0.61 11.86 -3.79
N LYS A 32 -1.65 12.67 -4.06
CA LYS A 32 -2.32 13.43 -2.99
C LYS A 32 -3.06 12.53 -2.00
N GLU A 33 -3.77 11.53 -2.50
CA GLU A 33 -4.50 10.58 -1.66
C GLU A 33 -3.55 9.66 -0.88
N TRP A 34 -2.46 9.26 -1.53
CA TRP A 34 -1.43 8.43 -0.92
C TRP A 34 -0.67 9.17 0.18
N SER A 35 -0.28 10.42 -0.07
CA SER A 35 0.39 11.26 0.92
C SER A 35 -0.53 11.50 2.11
N ALA A 36 -1.80 11.86 1.89
CA ALA A 36 -2.75 12.06 2.99
C ALA A 36 -2.98 10.79 3.83
N THR A 37 -3.06 9.62 3.19
CA THR A 37 -3.20 8.33 3.89
C THR A 37 -1.95 8.00 4.69
N THR A 38 -0.77 8.18 4.09
CA THR A 38 0.52 7.91 4.74
C THR A 38 0.76 8.88 5.90
N GLU A 39 0.45 10.16 5.74
CA GLU A 39 0.52 11.17 6.80
C GLU A 39 -0.38 10.82 7.99
N LEU A 40 -1.60 10.35 7.71
CA LEU A 40 -2.52 9.89 8.76
C LEU A 40 -1.98 8.65 9.48
N GLU A 41 -1.50 7.64 8.75
CA GLU A 41 -0.92 6.42 9.33
C GLU A 41 0.30 6.73 10.20
N VAL A 42 1.19 7.60 9.72
CA VAL A 42 2.38 8.05 10.47
C VAL A 42 1.97 8.82 11.72
N LYS A 43 0.99 9.72 11.62
CA LYS A 43 0.49 10.46 12.78
C LYS A 43 -0.11 9.52 13.81
N THR A 44 -0.94 8.56 13.39
CA THR A 44 -1.52 7.57 14.31
C THR A 44 -0.44 6.71 14.97
N ALA A 45 0.60 6.30 14.24
CA ALA A 45 1.71 5.55 14.81
C ALA A 45 2.49 6.39 15.85
N ILE A 46 2.69 7.69 15.58
CA ILE A 46 3.31 8.61 16.54
C ILE A 46 2.43 8.82 17.76
N ASP A 47 1.12 9.03 17.59
CA ASP A 47 0.18 9.22 18.70
C ASP A 47 0.15 7.96 19.59
N VAL A 48 0.11 6.77 19.00
CA VAL A 48 0.21 5.49 19.74
C VAL A 48 1.55 5.37 20.47
N TRP A 49 2.66 5.72 19.81
CA TRP A 49 3.96 5.71 20.46
C TRP A 49 4.01 6.67 21.67
N ILE A 50 3.45 7.88 21.54
CA ILE A 50 3.37 8.85 22.64
C ILE A 50 2.50 8.30 23.78
N ASP A 51 1.36 7.70 23.47
CA ASP A 51 0.42 7.18 24.46
C ASP A 51 0.95 5.94 25.20
N GLU A 52 1.64 5.04 24.49
CA GLU A 52 2.17 3.80 25.05
C GLU A 52 3.59 3.95 25.63
N GLY A 53 4.33 4.99 25.23
CA GLY A 53 5.70 5.27 25.69
C GLY A 53 6.75 4.26 25.21
N ILE A 54 6.45 3.47 24.18
CA ILE A 54 7.32 2.41 23.65
C ILE A 54 7.80 2.80 22.25
N GLU A 55 9.10 3.08 22.11
CA GLU A 55 9.74 3.32 20.80
C GLU A 55 9.51 2.12 19.86
N PRO A 56 9.09 2.37 18.59
CA PRO A 56 8.89 1.31 17.60
C PRO A 56 10.19 0.59 17.21
#